data_AF-A0A8T4G320-F1
#
_entry.id   AF-A0A8T4G320-F1
#
_cell.length_a   1.000
_cell.length_b   1.000
_cell.length_c   1.000
_cell.angle_alpha   90.00
_cell.angle_beta   90.00
_cell.angle_gamma   90.00
#
_symmetry.space_group_name_H-M   'P 1'
#
loop_
_entity.id
_entity.type
_entity.pdbx_description
1 polymer ?
#
loop_
_entity_poly.entity_id
_entity_poly.type
_entity_poly.pdbx_seq_one_letter_code
_entity_poly.pdbx_strand_id
1 'polypeptide(L)'
;MLCGLYSFIFAWAFFFTDIVIFYKFEGIRPIKKDISTALLDFGFYVIIFPHIVLLFAVGQVLSYHYYTAFPVSVTMLVCVSIVAILSARQKNRPEEFIILSKKVKNITVIANAVILGSISMTFLKFLCRTLCFSDILKAVIPLIIYVALSTRYLKTYKEYQKWMCG
;
A
#
# COMPACT_ATOMS: atom_id res chain seq x y z
N MET A 1 16.48 4.74 -21.80
CA MET A 1 15.82 3.42 -21.69
C MET A 1 15.53 3.02 -20.24
N LEU A 2 16.51 3.11 -19.32
CA LEU A 2 16.33 2.72 -17.90
C LEU A 2 15.21 3.47 -17.17
N CYS A 3 14.99 4.76 -17.45
CA CYS A 3 13.91 5.52 -16.80
C CYS A 3 12.51 4.91 -17.07
N GLY A 4 12.24 4.47 -18.30
CA GLY A 4 10.97 3.84 -18.65
C GLY A 4 10.73 2.53 -17.90
N LEU A 5 11.80 1.77 -17.64
CA LEU A 5 11.76 0.57 -16.80
C LEU A 5 11.47 0.92 -15.33
N TYR A 6 12.13 1.95 -14.79
CA TYR A 6 11.90 2.38 -13.41
C TYR A 6 10.45 2.85 -13.21
N SER A 7 9.93 3.68 -14.11
CA SER A 7 8.53 4.10 -14.10
C SER A 7 7.56 2.91 -14.19
N PHE A 8 7.89 1.90 -15.02
CA PHE A 8 7.10 0.68 -15.12
C PHE A 8 7.07 -0.12 -13.82
N ILE A 9 8.22 -0.28 -13.14
CA ILE A 9 8.31 -0.98 -11.86
C ILE A 9 7.45 -0.28 -10.80
N PHE A 10 7.49 1.05 -10.69
CA PHE A 10 6.64 1.80 -9.76
C PHE A 10 5.15 1.70 -10.11
N ALA A 11 4.80 1.81 -11.39
CA ALA A 11 3.42 1.66 -11.84
C ALA A 11 2.89 0.27 -11.48
N TRP A 12 3.67 -0.78 -11.75
CA TRP A 12 3.34 -2.16 -11.42
C TRP A 12 3.14 -2.36 -9.92
N ALA A 13 4.03 -1.78 -9.09
CA ALA A 13 3.93 -1.83 -7.64
C ALA A 13 2.59 -1.26 -7.12
N PHE A 14 2.17 -0.11 -7.65
CA PHE A 14 0.89 0.48 -7.25
C PHE A 14 -0.31 -0.28 -7.80
N PHE A 15 -0.29 -0.72 -9.07
CA PHE A 15 -1.34 -1.57 -9.62
C PHE A 15 -1.49 -2.89 -8.86
N PHE A 16 -0.39 -3.52 -8.47
CA PHE A 16 -0.40 -4.71 -7.64
C PHE A 16 -1.05 -4.44 -6.28
N THR A 17 -0.75 -3.29 -5.67
CA THR A 17 -1.38 -2.85 -4.42
C THR A 17 -2.89 -2.71 -4.57
N ASP A 18 -3.35 -2.08 -5.66
CA ASP A 18 -4.78 -1.93 -5.96
C ASP A 18 -5.48 -3.27 -6.12
N ILE A 19 -4.86 -4.20 -6.86
CA ILE A 19 -5.37 -5.55 -7.06
C ILE A 19 -5.48 -6.29 -5.72
N VAL A 20 -4.49 -6.20 -4.85
CA VAL A 20 -4.54 -6.84 -3.52
C VAL A 20 -5.65 -6.25 -2.66
N ILE A 21 -5.78 -4.92 -2.62
CA ILE A 21 -6.87 -4.25 -1.87
C ILE A 21 -8.23 -4.69 -2.43
N PHE A 22 -8.36 -4.71 -3.75
CA PHE A 22 -9.57 -5.16 -4.42
C PHE A 22 -9.90 -6.61 -4.03
N TYR A 23 -9.03 -7.59 -4.28
CA TYR A 23 -9.31 -8.99 -3.93
C TYR A 23 -9.57 -9.24 -2.45
N LYS A 24 -8.89 -8.50 -1.56
CA LYS A 24 -9.02 -8.69 -0.12
C LYS A 24 -10.35 -8.17 0.43
N PHE A 25 -10.89 -7.12 -0.17
CA PHE A 25 -12.08 -6.43 0.31
C PHE A 25 -13.27 -6.47 -0.66
N GLU A 26 -13.10 -7.05 -1.84
CA GLU A 26 -14.19 -7.39 -2.72
C GLU A 26 -15.06 -8.47 -2.06
N GLY A 27 -16.37 -8.22 -2.04
CA GLY A 27 -17.31 -9.22 -1.53
C GLY A 27 -17.31 -9.41 -0.01
N ILE A 28 -16.90 -8.41 0.81
CA ILE A 28 -17.15 -8.41 2.26
C ILE A 28 -18.66 -8.61 2.50
N ARG A 29 -19.06 -9.88 2.68
CA ARG A 29 -20.39 -10.32 3.11
C ARG A 29 -20.35 -10.52 4.64
N PRO A 30 -21.42 -10.17 5.35
CA PRO A 30 -21.38 -10.02 6.80
C PRO A 30 -21.54 -11.38 7.49
N ILE A 31 -20.44 -11.96 7.94
CA ILE A 31 -20.49 -12.96 9.02
C ILE A 31 -19.90 -12.27 10.26
N LYS A 32 -20.69 -12.16 11.33
CA LYS A 32 -20.35 -11.41 12.56
C LYS A 32 -18.95 -11.71 13.14
N LYS A 33 -18.43 -12.93 12.98
CA LYS A 33 -17.08 -13.33 13.41
C LYS A 33 -15.96 -12.73 12.55
N ASP A 34 -16.20 -12.49 11.26
CA ASP A 34 -15.18 -12.00 10.32
C ASP A 34 -14.97 -10.48 10.37
N ILE A 35 -15.88 -9.72 10.98
CA ILE A 35 -15.79 -8.26 10.97
C ILE A 35 -14.66 -7.76 11.88
N SER A 36 -14.35 -8.45 12.98
CA SER A 36 -13.22 -8.10 13.85
C SER A 36 -11.86 -8.35 13.18
N THR A 37 -11.77 -9.43 12.41
CA THR A 37 -10.62 -9.79 11.58
C THR A 37 -10.47 -8.87 10.37
N ALA A 38 -11.58 -8.54 9.70
CA ALA A 38 -11.60 -7.55 8.62
C ALA A 38 -11.20 -6.14 9.11
N LEU A 39 -11.53 -5.82 10.36
CA LEU A 39 -11.10 -4.61 11.07
C LEU A 39 -9.59 -4.54 11.18
N LEU A 40 -8.95 -5.62 11.64
CA LEU A 40 -7.49 -5.69 11.77
C LEU A 40 -6.80 -5.55 10.41
N ASP A 41 -7.36 -6.20 9.40
CA ASP A 41 -6.80 -6.24 8.06
C ASP A 41 -6.88 -4.88 7.35
N PHE A 42 -7.97 -4.11 7.51
CA PHE A 42 -8.18 -2.88 6.75
C PHE A 42 -7.07 -1.84 6.95
N GLY A 43 -6.72 -1.50 8.20
CA GLY A 43 -5.65 -0.55 8.50
C GLY A 43 -4.28 -1.02 8.01
N PHE A 44 -4.01 -2.32 8.10
CA PHE A 44 -2.76 -2.90 7.59
C PHE A 44 -2.66 -2.79 6.06
N TYR A 45 -3.67 -3.26 5.32
CA TYR A 45 -3.64 -3.30 3.86
C TYR A 45 -3.76 -1.92 3.20
N VAL A 46 -4.44 -0.97 3.85
CA VAL A 46 -4.59 0.39 3.31
C VAL A 46 -3.40 1.27 3.72
N ILE A 47 -2.94 1.23 4.97
CA ILE A 47 -1.86 2.13 5.42
C ILE A 47 -0.49 1.51 5.20
N ILE A 48 -0.24 0.31 5.72
CA ILE A 48 1.13 -0.23 5.85
C ILE A 48 1.56 -0.94 4.58
N PHE A 49 0.73 -1.82 4.03
CA PHE A 49 1.05 -2.67 2.89
C PHE A 49 1.57 -1.90 1.66
N PRO A 50 1.00 -0.76 1.24
CA PRO A 50 1.50 -0.01 0.09
C PRO A 50 2.96 0.45 0.27
N HIS A 51 3.39 0.74 1.50
CA HIS A 51 4.78 1.12 1.78
C HIS A 51 5.73 -0.06 1.68
N ILE A 52 5.28 -1.26 2.07
CA ILE A 52 6.09 -2.48 1.94
C ILE A 52 6.33 -2.77 0.46
N VAL A 53 5.29 -2.66 -0.37
CA VAL A 53 5.38 -2.83 -1.81
C VAL A 53 6.29 -1.75 -2.44
N LEU A 54 6.14 -0.49 -2.01
CA LEU A 54 6.98 0.61 -2.48
C LEU A 54 8.46 0.40 -2.11
N LEU A 55 8.77 -0.05 -0.89
CA LEU A 55 10.13 -0.33 -0.44
C LEU A 55 10.79 -1.42 -1.29
N PHE A 56 10.05 -2.48 -1.59
CA PHE A 56 10.53 -3.55 -2.47
C PHE A 56 10.77 -3.04 -3.91
N ALA A 57 9.86 -2.22 -4.45
CA ALA A 57 10.01 -1.60 -5.75
C ALA A 57 11.26 -0.70 -5.84
N VAL A 58 11.55 0.07 -4.78
CA VAL A 58 12.79 0.85 -4.66
C VAL A 58 14.01 -0.06 -4.69
N GLY A 59 14.01 -1.16 -3.92
CA GLY A 59 15.11 -2.14 -3.93
C GLY A 59 15.35 -2.76 -5.30
N GLN A 60 14.29 -3.10 -6.03
CA GLN A 60 14.37 -3.58 -7.40
C GLN A 60 15.01 -2.54 -8.32
N VAL A 61 14.51 -1.30 -8.29
CA VAL A 61 15.04 -0.20 -9.12
C VAL A 61 16.53 0.05 -8.82
N LEU A 62 16.93 0.07 -7.54
CA LEU A 62 18.34 0.22 -7.16
C LEU A 62 19.19 -0.95 -7.65
N SER A 63 18.66 -2.18 -7.61
CA SER A 63 19.37 -3.37 -8.08
C SER A 63 19.62 -3.33 -9.59
N TYR A 64 18.62 -2.90 -10.36
CA TYR A 64 18.78 -2.66 -11.79
C TYR A 64 19.75 -1.51 -12.06
N HIS A 65 19.70 -0.43 -11.27
CA HIS A 65 20.56 0.73 -11.48
C HIS A 65 22.04 0.43 -11.23
N TYR A 66 22.34 -0.32 -10.17
CA TYR A 66 23.71 -0.66 -9.77
C TYR A 66 24.19 -2.02 -10.29
N TYR A 67 23.39 -2.73 -11.08
CA TYR A 67 23.69 -4.07 -11.60
C TYR A 67 24.12 -5.07 -10.50
N THR A 68 23.43 -5.02 -9.36
CA THR A 68 23.70 -5.91 -8.22
C THR A 68 22.39 -6.37 -7.58
N ALA A 69 22.35 -7.61 -7.12
CA ALA A 69 21.20 -8.14 -6.39
C ALA A 69 21.15 -7.70 -4.91
N PHE A 70 22.16 -6.97 -4.44
CA PHE A 70 22.28 -6.59 -3.03
C PHE A 70 21.11 -5.72 -2.55
N PRO A 71 20.72 -4.61 -3.23
CA PRO A 71 19.63 -3.76 -2.74
C PRO A 71 18.30 -4.50 -2.63
N VAL A 72 17.93 -5.31 -3.63
CA VAL A 72 16.69 -6.09 -3.61
C VAL A 72 16.71 -7.12 -2.48
N SER A 73 17.83 -7.80 -2.26
CA SER A 73 17.98 -8.79 -1.20
C SER A 73 17.82 -8.16 0.19
N VAL A 74 18.46 -7.01 0.42
CA VAL A 74 18.33 -6.25 1.68
C VAL A 74 16.89 -5.76 1.87
N THR A 75 16.28 -5.17 0.84
CA THR A 75 14.89 -4.71 0.96
C THR A 75 13.93 -5.86 1.21
N MET A 76 14.13 -7.02 0.58
CA MET A 76 13.32 -8.21 0.82
C MET A 76 13.44 -8.68 2.27
N LEU A 77 14.66 -8.74 2.82
CA LEU A 77 14.89 -9.12 4.22
C LEU A 77 14.19 -8.14 5.18
N VAL A 78 14.26 -6.84 4.91
CA VAL A 78 13.56 -5.80 5.69
C VAL A 78 12.05 -5.97 5.58
N CYS A 79 11.51 -6.13 4.37
CA CYS A 79 10.08 -6.34 4.14
C CYS A 79 9.58 -7.59 4.90
N VAL A 80 10.27 -8.72 4.79
CA VAL A 80 9.91 -9.97 5.50
C VAL A 80 9.98 -9.77 7.01
N SER A 81 11.01 -9.10 7.51
CA SER A 81 11.14 -8.82 8.95
C SER A 81 10.00 -7.94 9.47
N ILE A 82 9.65 -6.87 8.73
CA ILE A 82 8.52 -6.00 9.06
C ILE A 82 7.22 -6.80 9.07
N VAL A 83 6.96 -7.61 8.04
CA VAL A 83 5.75 -8.45 7.96
C VAL A 83 5.70 -9.45 9.11
N ALA A 84 6.82 -10.10 9.44
CA ALA A 84 6.89 -11.05 10.55
C ALA A 84 6.63 -10.38 11.91
N ILE A 85 7.23 -9.21 12.16
CA ILE A 85 7.00 -8.42 13.37
C ILE A 85 5.54 -7.99 13.46
N LEU A 86 4.97 -7.50 12.36
CA LEU A 86 3.58 -7.05 12.33
C LEU A 86 2.61 -8.22 12.52
N SER A 87 2.87 -9.37 11.90
CA SER A 87 2.06 -10.58 12.08
C SER A 87 2.11 -11.09 13.53
N ALA A 88 3.30 -11.13 14.14
CA ALA A 88 3.45 -11.48 15.55
C ALA A 88 2.73 -10.50 16.46
N ARG A 89 2.83 -9.19 16.19
CA ARG A 89 2.12 -8.15 16.94
C ARG A 89 0.61 -8.22 16.75
N GLN A 90 0.11 -8.47 15.54
CA GLN A 90 -1.32 -8.62 15.28
C GLN A 90 -1.91 -9.80 16.06
N LYS A 91 -1.14 -10.89 16.19
CA LYS A 91 -1.53 -12.06 17.00
C LYS A 91 -1.51 -11.77 18.51
N ASN A 92 -0.51 -11.02 18.98
CA ASN A 92 -0.29 -10.79 20.42
C ASN A 92 -1.03 -9.56 20.98
N ARG A 93 -1.34 -8.57 20.12
CA ARG A 93 -1.96 -7.28 20.47
C ARG A 93 -2.93 -6.79 19.39
N PRO A 94 -4.02 -7.53 19.11
CA PRO A 94 -4.98 -7.16 18.07
C PRO A 94 -5.65 -5.79 18.32
N GLU A 95 -5.83 -5.38 19.57
CA GLU A 95 -6.43 -4.10 19.95
C GLU A 95 -5.70 -2.88 19.35
N GLU A 96 -4.37 -2.90 19.24
CA GLU A 96 -3.59 -1.81 18.64
C GLU A 96 -3.95 -1.61 17.15
N PHE A 97 -4.16 -2.71 16.43
CA PHE A 97 -4.53 -2.70 15.01
C PHE A 97 -5.99 -2.33 14.80
N ILE A 98 -6.89 -2.73 15.71
CA ILE A 98 -8.28 -2.25 15.71
C ILE A 98 -8.32 -0.72 15.89
N ILE A 99 -7.49 -0.17 16.78
CA ILE A 99 -7.36 1.27 16.97
C ILE A 99 -6.84 1.95 15.70
N LEU A 100 -5.82 1.36 15.07
CA LEU A 100 -5.29 1.87 13.79
C LEU A 100 -6.38 1.95 12.73
N SER A 101 -7.14 0.89 12.54
CA SER A 101 -8.23 0.82 11.56
C SER A 101 -9.37 1.79 11.87
N LYS A 102 -9.73 1.98 13.15
CA LYS A 102 -10.69 3.02 13.56
C LYS A 102 -10.21 4.44 13.26
N LYS A 103 -8.90 4.67 13.27
CA LYS A 103 -8.29 5.97 12.94
C LYS A 103 -8.19 6.22 11.43
N VAL A 104 -8.39 5.20 10.58
CA VAL A 104 -8.41 5.36 9.13
C VAL A 104 -9.59 6.26 8.72
N LYS A 105 -9.27 7.45 8.23
CA LYS A 105 -10.23 8.40 7.65
C LYS A 105 -9.88 8.65 6.18
N ASN A 106 -10.80 9.24 5.41
CA ASN A 106 -10.52 9.65 4.03
C ASN A 106 -9.24 10.49 3.95
N ILE A 107 -9.04 11.41 4.90
CA ILE A 107 -7.83 12.24 4.95
C ILE A 107 -6.56 11.42 5.17
N THR A 108 -6.62 10.34 5.96
CA THR A 108 -5.50 9.42 6.17
C THR A 108 -5.15 8.68 4.88
N VAL A 109 -6.16 8.22 4.13
CA VAL A 109 -5.98 7.54 2.84
C VAL A 109 -5.35 8.48 1.81
N ILE A 110 -5.85 9.72 1.72
CA ILE A 110 -5.33 10.74 0.80
C ILE A 110 -3.89 11.11 1.18
N ALA A 111 -3.62 11.36 2.47
CA ALA A 111 -2.27 11.63 2.94
C ALA A 111 -1.31 10.46 2.62
N ASN A 112 -1.79 9.21 2.77
CA ASN A 112 -1.01 8.04 2.40
C ASN A 112 -0.64 8.01 0.92
N ALA A 113 -1.60 8.28 0.04
CA ALA A 113 -1.37 8.36 -1.40
C ALA A 113 -0.40 9.48 -1.77
N VAL A 114 -0.50 10.64 -1.10
CA VAL A 114 0.43 11.77 -1.29
C VAL A 114 1.84 11.39 -0.86
N ILE A 115 2.01 10.69 0.26
CA ILE A 115 3.33 10.22 0.72
C ILE A 115 3.92 9.22 -0.29
N LEU A 116 3.16 8.19 -0.67
CA LEU A 116 3.60 7.19 -1.67
C LEU A 116 3.96 7.84 -3.01
N GLY A 117 3.14 8.77 -3.49
CA GLY A 117 3.36 9.53 -4.71
C GLY A 117 4.58 10.43 -4.63
N SER A 118 4.71 11.22 -3.57
CA SER A 118 5.86 12.12 -3.39
C SER A 118 7.19 11.35 -3.31
N ILE A 119 7.24 10.25 -2.55
CA ILE A 119 8.44 9.41 -2.45
C ILE A 119 8.80 8.80 -3.80
N SER A 120 7.85 8.15 -4.48
CA SER A 120 8.10 7.52 -5.79
C SER A 120 8.56 8.53 -6.83
N MET A 121 7.92 9.70 -6.90
CA MET A 121 8.24 10.74 -7.88
C MET A 121 9.58 11.43 -7.58
N THR A 122 9.88 11.68 -6.32
CA THR A 122 11.18 12.23 -5.91
C THR A 122 12.30 11.27 -6.26
N PHE A 123 12.11 9.99 -5.95
CA PHE A 123 13.08 8.95 -6.24
C PHE A 123 13.29 8.74 -7.75
N LEU A 124 12.21 8.73 -8.53
CA LEU A 124 12.29 8.64 -9.98
C LEU A 124 12.97 9.86 -10.60
N LYS A 125 12.67 11.07 -10.10
CA LYS A 125 13.35 12.31 -10.51
C LYS A 125 14.85 12.26 -10.21
N PHE A 126 15.23 11.73 -9.05
CA PHE A 126 16.62 11.57 -8.67
C PHE A 126 17.40 10.67 -9.66
N LEU A 127 16.81 9.54 -10.05
CA LEU A 127 17.45 8.60 -10.98
C LEU A 127 17.41 9.06 -12.45
N CYS A 128 16.28 9.62 -12.88
CA CYS A 128 16.07 9.98 -14.28
C CYS A 128 16.49 11.41 -14.64
N ARG A 129 16.74 12.28 -13.64
CA ARG A 129 16.96 13.73 -13.73
C ARG A 129 15.77 14.53 -14.29
N THR A 130 15.15 14.03 -15.35
CA THR A 130 13.99 14.62 -16.02
C THR A 130 12.87 13.59 -16.09
N LEU A 131 11.66 13.99 -15.71
CA LEU A 131 10.47 13.15 -15.78
C LEU A 131 9.59 13.63 -16.93
N CYS A 132 9.21 12.72 -17.82
CA CYS A 132 8.22 12.99 -18.84
C CYS A 132 6.81 12.91 -18.23
N PHE A 133 5.87 13.65 -18.79
CA PHE A 133 4.47 13.63 -18.35
C PHE A 133 3.86 12.22 -18.34
N SER A 134 4.27 11.37 -19.28
CA SER A 134 3.86 9.95 -19.35
C SER A 134 4.31 9.13 -18.12
N ASP A 135 5.49 9.40 -17.57
CA ASP A 135 6.00 8.72 -16.37
C ASP A 135 5.24 9.18 -15.12
N ILE A 136 4.85 10.45 -15.08
CA ILE A 136 4.02 11.02 -14.02
C ILE A 136 2.64 10.32 -13.99
N LEU A 137 1.99 10.22 -15.16
CA LEU A 137 0.68 9.58 -15.27
C LEU A 137 0.69 8.12 -14.82
N LYS A 138 1.76 7.38 -15.12
CA LYS A 138 1.91 5.97 -14.72
C LYS A 138 1.91 5.76 -13.21
N ALA A 139 2.42 6.71 -12.43
CA ALA A 139 2.37 6.67 -10.97
C ALA A 139 1.06 7.22 -10.41
N VAL A 140 0.56 8.31 -11.01
CA VAL A 140 -0.64 9.01 -10.52
C VAL A 140 -1.92 8.21 -10.73
N ILE A 141 -2.10 7.53 -11.87
CA ILE A 141 -3.33 6.77 -12.16
C ILE A 141 -3.57 5.67 -11.12
N PRO A 142 -2.61 4.77 -10.83
CA PRO A 142 -2.76 3.77 -9.77
C PRO A 142 -3.01 4.41 -8.40
N LEU A 143 -2.35 5.51 -8.05
CA LEU A 143 -2.58 6.18 -6.77
C LEU A 143 -4.01 6.74 -6.65
N ILE A 144 -4.60 7.23 -7.74
CA ILE A 144 -6.01 7.65 -7.76
C ILE A 144 -6.92 6.44 -7.56
N ILE A 145 -6.63 5.32 -8.22
CA ILE A 145 -7.39 4.06 -8.07
C ILE A 145 -7.30 3.56 -6.62
N TYR A 146 -6.11 3.54 -6.04
CA TYR A 146 -5.86 3.23 -4.63
C TYR A 146 -6.74 4.07 -3.70
N VAL A 147 -6.79 5.40 -3.89
CA VAL A 147 -7.63 6.29 -3.09
C VAL A 147 -9.12 5.96 -3.28
N ALA A 148 -9.56 5.76 -4.52
CA ALA A 148 -10.96 5.45 -4.83
C ALA A 148 -11.40 4.11 -4.22
N LEU A 149 -10.59 3.05 -4.34
CA LEU A 149 -10.86 1.75 -3.73
C LEU A 149 -10.88 1.85 -2.21
N SER A 150 -9.83 2.44 -1.62
CA SER A 150 -9.70 2.56 -0.17
C SER A 150 -10.85 3.37 0.44
N THR A 151 -11.27 4.46 -0.19
CA THR A 151 -12.40 5.28 0.29
C THR A 151 -13.75 4.57 0.13
N ARG A 152 -13.96 3.84 -0.98
CA ARG A 152 -15.14 3.01 -1.18
C ARG A 152 -15.25 1.96 -0.07
N TYR A 153 -14.20 1.19 0.16
CA TYR A 153 -14.22 0.14 1.19
C TYR A 153 -14.30 0.74 2.60
N LEU A 154 -13.70 1.90 2.86
CA LEU A 154 -13.86 2.60 4.13
C LEU A 154 -15.31 3.02 4.39
N LYS A 155 -16.05 3.45 3.36
CA LYS A 155 -17.48 3.78 3.48
C LYS A 155 -18.29 2.54 3.83
N THR A 156 -18.14 1.47 3.04
CA THR A 156 -18.79 0.17 3.28
C THR A 156 -18.49 -0.36 4.68
N TYR A 157 -17.23 -0.24 5.12
CA TYR A 157 -16.78 -0.62 6.45
C TYR A 157 -17.50 0.17 7.56
N LYS A 158 -17.62 1.50 7.44
CA LYS A 158 -18.32 2.34 8.43
C LYS A 158 -19.81 2.05 8.51
N GLU A 159 -20.44 1.74 7.39
CA GLU A 159 -21.85 1.35 7.34
C GLU A 159 -22.08 0.05 8.10
N TYR A 160 -21.22 -0.96 7.91
CA TYR A 160 -21.29 -2.21 8.66
C TYR A 160 -21.05 -2.02 10.16
N GLN A 161 -20.10 -1.16 10.55
CA GLN A 161 -19.83 -0.91 11.95
C GLN A 161 -21.06 -0.31 12.67
N LYS A 162 -21.82 0.58 12.01
CA LYS A 162 -23.06 1.15 12.56
C LYS A 162 -24.14 0.10 12.78
N TRP A 163 -24.30 -0.83 11.84
CA TRP A 163 -25.30 -1.92 11.90
C TRP A 163 -25.08 -2.90 13.06
N MET A 164 -23.88 -2.99 13.62
CA MET A 164 -23.57 -3.91 14.73
C MET A 164 -23.66 -3.29 16.12
N CYS A 165 -23.69 -1.95 16.20
CA CYS A 165 -23.72 -1.22 17.47
C CYS A 165 -25.08 -0.57 17.77
N GLY A 166 -26.06 -0.70 16.87
CA GLY A 166 -27.47 -0.37 17.11
C GLY A 166 -28.27 -1.65 17.28
#